data_AF-A0A1H7TNS4-F1
#
_entry.id   AF-A0A1H7TNS4-F1
#
_cell.length_a   1.000
_cell.length_b   1.000
_cell.length_c   1.000
_cell.angle_alpha   90.00
_cell.angle_beta   90.00
_cell.angle_gamma   90.00
#
_symmetry.space_group_name_H-M   'P 1'
#
loop_
_entity.id
_entity.type
_entity.pdbx_description
1 polymer ?
#
loop_
_entity_poly.entity_id
_entity_poly.type
_entity_poly.pdbx_seq_one_letter_code
_entity_poly.pdbx_strand_id
1 'polypeptide(L)'
;MKARNTRRRGIVRCAVERFEHRRDARARVARALHIAVLVLVAGGAMQRAPAKAQERQLLDTRVTQQSVADTICRPGYADTVSPSLDEIMAHKSRLLAARGIDPDDGMSYALDRRVPIVLGGSPNALANFDLLPWAGRNGERRKELVTARLKRCVCAGRMSLADAQAAIVGNWTSQYGQIARMSCDGGATDTDTAGRDDDGS
;
A
#
# COMPACT_ATOMS: atom_id res chain seq x y z
N MET A 1 -74.33 41.28 29.44
CA MET A 1 -73.18 41.78 28.64
C MET A 1 -71.81 41.14 28.95
N LYS A 2 -71.68 40.08 29.80
CA LYS A 2 -70.38 39.50 30.21
C LYS A 2 -69.87 38.32 29.36
N ALA A 3 -70.74 37.59 28.66
CA ALA A 3 -70.37 36.34 27.97
C ALA A 3 -69.67 36.52 26.60
N ARG A 4 -69.86 37.65 25.90
CA ARG A 4 -69.23 37.89 24.58
C ARG A 4 -67.74 38.24 24.67
N ASN A 5 -67.29 38.80 25.79
CA ASN A 5 -65.90 39.27 25.96
C ASN A 5 -64.92 38.11 26.22
N THR A 6 -65.35 37.06 26.93
CA THR A 6 -64.52 35.89 27.26
C THR A 6 -64.23 35.02 26.04
N ARG A 7 -65.19 34.88 25.11
CA ARG A 7 -65.04 34.08 23.88
C ARG A 7 -64.05 34.72 22.89
N ARG A 8 -64.04 36.06 22.79
CA ARG A 8 -63.10 36.80 21.93
C ARG A 8 -61.65 36.73 22.43
N ARG A 9 -61.45 36.77 23.76
CA ARG A 9 -60.13 36.62 24.39
C ARG A 9 -59.53 35.22 24.21
N GLY A 10 -60.34 34.16 24.27
CA GLY A 10 -59.88 32.78 24.04
C GLY A 10 -59.40 32.51 22.60
N ILE A 11 -60.09 33.08 21.59
CA ILE A 11 -59.74 32.90 20.18
C ILE A 11 -58.41 33.61 19.84
N VAL A 12 -58.21 34.83 20.34
CA VAL A 12 -56.96 35.60 20.11
C VAL A 12 -55.78 34.89 20.77
N ARG A 13 -55.92 34.39 22.00
CA ARG A 13 -54.88 33.63 22.70
C ARG A 13 -54.49 32.35 21.94
N CYS A 14 -55.47 31.59 21.45
CA CYS A 14 -55.23 30.35 20.70
C CYS A 14 -54.63 30.59 19.30
N ALA A 15 -54.80 31.79 18.73
CA ALA A 15 -54.18 32.19 17.46
C ALA A 15 -52.72 32.62 17.66
N VAL A 16 -52.41 33.36 18.74
CA VAL A 16 -51.05 33.78 19.10
C VAL A 16 -50.18 32.57 19.46
N GLU A 17 -50.68 31.65 20.30
CA GLU A 17 -49.96 30.43 20.67
C GLU A 17 -49.66 29.53 19.45
N ARG A 18 -50.59 29.42 18.49
CA ARG A 18 -50.35 28.71 17.22
C ARG A 18 -49.35 29.40 16.30
N PHE A 19 -49.25 30.73 16.37
CA PHE A 19 -48.33 31.49 15.54
C PHE A 19 -46.88 31.41 16.07
N GLU A 20 -46.71 31.46 17.39
CA GLU A 20 -45.43 31.26 18.06
C GLU A 20 -44.91 29.82 17.85
N HIS A 21 -45.77 28.81 18.01
CA HIS A 21 -45.40 27.41 17.77
C HIS A 21 -44.98 27.15 16.30
N ARG A 22 -45.57 27.85 15.32
CA ARG A 22 -45.16 27.77 13.90
C ARG A 22 -43.84 28.49 13.62
N ARG A 23 -43.52 29.57 14.34
CA ARG A 23 -42.24 30.29 14.24
C ARG A 23 -41.09 29.45 14.79
N ASP A 24 -41.29 28.80 15.93
CA ASP A 24 -40.28 27.92 16.54
C ASP A 24 -40.01 26.66 15.73
N ALA A 25 -41.04 26.09 15.09
CA ALA A 25 -40.88 24.94 14.20
C ALA A 25 -40.06 25.31 12.95
N ARG A 26 -40.34 26.47 12.34
CA ARG A 26 -39.59 26.98 11.17
C ARG A 26 -38.13 27.28 11.52
N ALA A 27 -37.87 27.88 12.69
CA ALA A 27 -36.52 28.16 13.15
C ALA A 27 -35.70 26.88 13.42
N ARG A 28 -36.33 25.84 13.98
CA ARG A 28 -35.70 24.53 14.19
C ARG A 28 -35.36 23.82 12.89
N VAL A 29 -36.27 23.84 11.91
CA VAL A 29 -36.02 23.25 10.57
C VAL A 29 -34.91 24.00 9.84
N ALA A 30 -34.90 25.34 9.90
CA ALA A 30 -33.84 26.14 9.27
C ALA A 30 -32.45 25.89 9.87
N ARG A 31 -32.35 25.77 11.21
CA ARG A 31 -31.08 25.43 11.89
C ARG A 31 -30.60 24.01 11.56
N ALA A 32 -31.51 23.04 11.50
CA ALA A 32 -31.17 21.66 11.13
C ALA A 32 -30.64 21.57 9.68
N LEU A 33 -31.28 22.28 8.74
CA LEU A 33 -30.79 22.39 7.36
C LEU A 33 -29.42 23.07 7.29
N HIS A 34 -29.19 24.14 8.06
CA HIS A 34 -27.91 24.84 8.05
C HIS A 34 -26.75 23.97 8.59
N ILE A 35 -27.01 23.21 9.66
CA ILE A 35 -26.03 22.24 10.20
C ILE A 35 -25.77 21.12 9.19
N ALA A 36 -26.81 20.57 8.55
CA ALA A 36 -26.65 19.52 7.53
C ALA A 36 -25.82 20.00 6.32
N VAL A 37 -26.04 21.24 5.86
CA VAL A 37 -25.24 21.85 4.78
C VAL A 37 -23.78 22.05 5.20
N LEU A 38 -23.51 22.52 6.42
CA LEU A 38 -22.13 22.68 6.93
C LEU A 38 -21.38 21.35 7.04
N VAL A 39 -22.05 20.27 7.48
CA VAL A 39 -21.46 18.92 7.54
C VAL A 39 -21.16 18.37 6.14
N LEU A 40 -22.02 18.63 5.15
CA LEU A 40 -21.80 18.22 3.76
C LEU A 40 -20.66 18.98 3.08
N VAL A 41 -20.47 20.27 3.39
CA VAL A 41 -19.38 21.08 2.81
C VAL A 41 -18.02 20.77 3.45
N ALA A 42 -17.98 20.41 4.73
CA ALA A 42 -16.72 20.06 5.42
C ALA A 42 -16.23 18.61 5.14
N GLY A 43 -17.12 17.69 4.75
CA GLY A 43 -16.77 16.28 4.50
C GLY A 43 -16.10 15.99 3.15
N GLY A 44 -16.03 16.97 2.26
CA GLY A 44 -15.71 16.77 0.84
C GLY A 44 -14.30 17.15 0.41
N ALA A 45 -13.23 16.75 1.10
CA ALA A 45 -11.86 16.86 0.55
C ALA A 45 -10.80 16.01 1.27
N MET A 46 -11.05 14.71 1.52
CA MET A 46 -9.93 13.78 1.70
C MET A 46 -9.37 13.40 0.32
N GLN A 47 -8.43 14.20 -0.17
CA GLN A 47 -7.65 13.84 -1.36
C GLN A 47 -6.75 12.65 -1.00
N ARG A 48 -7.21 11.42 -1.24
CA ARG A 48 -6.30 10.27 -1.33
C ARG A 48 -5.45 10.47 -2.58
N ALA A 49 -4.14 10.59 -2.42
CA ALA A 49 -3.23 10.57 -3.54
C ALA A 49 -3.51 9.33 -4.42
N PRO A 50 -3.41 9.44 -5.76
CA PRO A 50 -3.61 8.29 -6.63
C PRO A 50 -2.58 7.22 -6.29
N ALA A 51 -3.01 5.96 -6.13
CA ALA A 51 -2.16 4.82 -5.76
C ALA A 51 -0.86 4.71 -6.60
N LYS A 52 -0.93 5.12 -7.88
CA LYS A 52 0.20 5.24 -8.82
C LYS A 52 1.35 6.15 -8.34
N ALA A 53 1.04 7.24 -7.62
CA ALA A 53 2.06 8.15 -7.11
C ALA A 53 2.83 7.51 -5.94
N GLN A 54 2.12 6.79 -5.08
CA GLN A 54 2.70 6.07 -3.95
C GLN A 54 3.56 4.89 -4.43
N GLU A 55 3.12 4.20 -5.49
CA GLU A 55 3.88 3.11 -6.11
C GLU A 55 5.19 3.60 -6.78
N ARG A 56 5.17 4.77 -7.44
CA ARG A 56 6.39 5.40 -7.96
C ARG A 56 7.40 5.77 -6.87
N GLN A 57 6.95 6.06 -5.65
CA GLN A 57 7.86 6.35 -4.55
C GLN A 57 8.58 5.08 -4.06
N LEU A 58 8.05 3.89 -4.31
CA LEU A 58 8.67 2.64 -3.86
C LEU A 58 9.74 2.11 -4.82
N LEU A 59 9.71 2.52 -6.09
CA LEU A 59 10.53 1.94 -7.15
C LEU A 59 11.74 2.80 -7.53
N ASP A 60 12.81 2.15 -7.94
CA ASP A 60 14.01 2.77 -8.50
C ASP A 60 13.82 2.97 -10.01
N THR A 61 13.90 4.21 -10.48
CA THR A 61 13.71 4.55 -11.90
C THR A 61 14.79 3.96 -12.81
N ARG A 62 15.95 3.55 -12.25
CA ARG A 62 17.02 2.87 -13.01
C ARG A 62 16.65 1.43 -13.35
N VAL A 63 15.73 0.82 -12.61
CA VAL A 63 15.34 -0.58 -12.77
C VAL A 63 13.99 -0.66 -13.49
N THR A 64 14.05 -1.05 -14.76
CA THR A 64 12.90 -1.29 -15.62
C THR A 64 13.00 -2.71 -16.17
N GLN A 65 11.93 -3.19 -16.83
CA GLN A 65 11.97 -4.49 -17.49
C GLN A 65 13.11 -4.59 -18.52
N GLN A 66 13.43 -3.49 -19.18
CA GLN A 66 14.49 -3.41 -20.19
C GLN A 66 15.89 -3.37 -19.58
N SER A 67 16.05 -2.86 -18.35
CA SER A 67 17.36 -2.73 -17.70
C SER A 67 17.67 -3.83 -16.69
N VAL A 68 16.80 -4.83 -16.48
CA VAL A 68 17.01 -5.87 -15.45
C VAL A 68 18.34 -6.61 -15.63
N ALA A 69 18.76 -6.85 -16.88
CA ALA A 69 20.02 -7.53 -17.21
C ALA A 69 21.26 -6.76 -16.68
N ASP A 70 21.26 -5.43 -16.81
CA ASP A 70 22.37 -4.56 -16.40
C ASP A 70 22.26 -4.08 -14.94
N THR A 71 21.08 -4.26 -14.33
CA THR A 71 20.77 -3.86 -12.97
C THR A 71 20.64 -5.07 -12.06
N ILE A 72 19.43 -5.43 -11.63
CA ILE A 72 19.18 -6.42 -10.57
C ILE A 72 19.73 -7.82 -10.90
N CYS A 73 19.90 -8.17 -12.18
CA CYS A 73 20.47 -9.45 -12.58
C CYS A 73 22.00 -9.47 -12.60
N ARG A 74 22.66 -8.32 -12.57
CA ARG A 74 24.11 -8.22 -12.43
C ARG A 74 24.53 -8.59 -10.99
N PRO A 75 25.51 -9.49 -10.81
CA PRO A 75 26.08 -9.78 -9.50
C PRO A 75 26.58 -8.50 -8.81
N GLY A 76 26.29 -8.35 -7.52
CA GLY A 76 26.70 -7.19 -6.71
C GLY A 76 25.93 -5.89 -6.96
N TYR A 77 24.93 -5.84 -7.84
CA TYR A 77 24.18 -4.60 -8.11
C TYR A 77 23.61 -3.96 -6.84
N ALA A 78 22.99 -4.77 -5.96
CA ALA A 78 22.41 -4.27 -4.72
C ALA A 78 23.46 -3.56 -3.84
N ASP A 79 24.68 -4.10 -3.76
CA ASP A 79 25.76 -3.51 -2.97
C ASP A 79 26.19 -2.16 -3.55
N THR A 80 26.19 -2.01 -4.87
CA THR A 80 26.57 -0.75 -5.54
C THR A 80 25.58 0.40 -5.35
N VAL A 81 24.35 0.11 -4.95
CA VAL A 81 23.28 1.12 -4.81
C VAL A 81 22.70 1.22 -3.40
N SER A 82 23.09 0.31 -2.50
CA SER A 82 22.58 0.31 -1.13
C SER A 82 23.17 1.49 -0.35
N PRO A 83 22.37 2.16 0.49
CA PRO A 83 22.89 3.15 1.41
C PRO A 83 23.85 2.51 2.42
N SER A 84 24.66 3.34 3.07
CA SER A 84 25.59 2.88 4.09
C SER A 84 24.87 2.19 5.25
N LEU A 85 25.59 1.32 5.96
CA LEU A 85 25.04 0.65 7.15
C LEU A 85 24.56 1.67 8.19
N ASP A 86 25.30 2.76 8.38
CA ASP A 86 24.94 3.82 9.33
C ASP A 86 23.61 4.50 8.98
N GLU A 87 23.39 4.83 7.70
CA GLU A 87 22.12 5.39 7.23
C GLU A 87 20.95 4.41 7.44
N ILE A 88 21.16 3.13 7.16
CA ILE A 88 20.18 2.05 7.36
C ILE A 88 19.84 1.93 8.86
N MET A 89 20.84 1.89 9.74
CA MET A 89 20.64 1.76 11.19
C MET A 89 19.99 3.00 11.79
N ALA A 90 20.33 4.20 11.31
CA ALA A 90 19.67 5.44 11.70
C ALA A 90 18.20 5.45 11.27
N HIS A 91 17.87 4.87 10.12
CA HIS A 91 16.47 4.76 9.68
C HIS A 91 15.68 3.75 10.51
N LYS A 92 16.25 2.57 10.79
CA LYS A 92 15.65 1.57 11.68
C LYS A 92 15.34 2.14 13.06
N SER A 93 16.29 2.86 13.65
CA SER A 93 16.14 3.48 14.97
C SER A 93 14.99 4.50 15.01
N ARG A 94 14.87 5.32 13.96
CA ARG A 94 13.74 6.27 13.82
C ARG A 94 12.39 5.56 13.73
N LEU A 95 12.30 4.45 12.99
CA LEU A 95 11.06 3.69 12.87
C LEU A 95 10.68 2.96 14.16
N LEU A 96 11.65 2.41 14.89
CA LEU A 96 11.42 1.80 16.21
C LEU A 96 10.85 2.83 17.18
N ALA A 97 11.50 3.99 17.29
CA ALA A 97 11.03 5.10 18.13
C ALA A 97 9.63 5.58 17.73
N ALA A 98 9.36 5.74 16.43
CA ALA A 98 8.06 6.16 15.93
C ALA A 98 6.92 5.17 16.25
N ARG A 99 7.24 3.89 16.49
CA ARG A 99 6.28 2.85 16.90
C ARG A 99 6.24 2.60 18.40
N GLY A 100 7.03 3.32 19.20
CA GLY A 100 7.15 3.08 20.63
C GLY A 100 7.72 1.70 20.97
N ILE A 101 8.54 1.13 20.08
CA ILE A 101 9.23 -0.13 20.32
C ILE A 101 10.54 0.18 21.05
N ASP A 102 10.78 -0.54 22.14
CA ASP A 102 12.02 -0.41 22.91
C ASP A 102 13.24 -0.75 22.04
N PRO A 103 14.33 0.03 22.07
CA PRO A 103 15.58 -0.31 21.39
C PRO A 103 16.09 -1.73 21.70
N ASP A 104 15.89 -2.24 22.91
CA ASP A 104 16.30 -3.58 23.32
C ASP A 104 15.51 -4.67 22.58
N ASP A 105 14.25 -4.39 22.22
CA ASP A 105 13.42 -5.25 21.37
C ASP A 105 13.74 -5.09 19.88
N GLY A 106 14.60 -4.14 19.50
CA GLY A 106 14.91 -3.80 18.12
C GLY A 106 15.51 -4.95 17.31
N MET A 107 16.13 -5.94 17.95
CA MET A 107 16.64 -7.15 17.30
C MET A 107 15.52 -8.09 16.81
N SER A 108 14.33 -8.00 17.39
CA SER A 108 13.14 -8.78 16.98
C SER A 108 12.54 -8.28 15.67
N TYR A 109 13.03 -7.16 15.13
CA TYR A 109 12.56 -6.53 13.91
C TYR A 109 13.68 -6.32 12.89
N ALA A 110 13.39 -6.56 11.62
CA ALA A 110 14.20 -6.11 10.49
C ALA A 110 13.77 -4.71 10.05
N LEU A 111 14.70 -3.95 9.47
CA LEU A 111 14.32 -2.87 8.58
C LEU A 111 13.96 -3.48 7.23
N ASP A 112 12.67 -3.51 6.92
CA ASP A 112 12.15 -4.07 5.69
C ASP A 112 12.08 -3.01 4.59
N ARG A 113 12.29 -3.44 3.35
CA ARG A 113 11.90 -2.68 2.16
C ARG A 113 10.64 -3.28 1.54
N ARG A 114 9.55 -2.52 1.43
CA ARG A 114 8.28 -2.97 0.83
C ARG A 114 8.52 -3.61 -0.54
N VAL A 115 9.31 -2.93 -1.38
CA VAL A 115 9.94 -3.49 -2.58
C VAL A 115 11.45 -3.61 -2.33
N PRO A 116 12.04 -4.83 -2.32
CA PRO A 116 13.48 -5.02 -2.18
C PRO A 116 14.27 -4.46 -3.37
N ILE A 117 15.51 -4.01 -3.13
CA ILE A 117 16.41 -3.45 -4.18
C ILE A 117 16.58 -4.43 -5.35
N VAL A 118 16.71 -5.73 -5.04
CA VAL A 118 16.87 -6.79 -6.05
C VAL A 118 15.60 -7.06 -6.87
N LEU A 119 14.50 -6.37 -6.59
CA LEU A 119 13.27 -6.34 -7.39
C LEU A 119 12.95 -4.90 -7.86
N GLY A 120 13.96 -4.02 -7.91
CA GLY A 120 13.82 -2.65 -8.40
C GLY A 120 13.20 -1.68 -7.40
N GLY A 121 13.23 -1.98 -6.11
CA GLY A 121 12.83 -1.04 -5.07
C GLY A 121 13.85 0.09 -4.89
N SER A 122 13.35 1.29 -4.62
CA SER A 122 14.19 2.46 -4.35
C SER A 122 15.05 2.23 -3.10
N PRO A 123 16.37 2.48 -3.18
CA PRO A 123 17.28 2.25 -2.05
C PRO A 123 17.05 3.21 -0.88
N ASN A 124 16.58 4.44 -1.18
CA ASN A 124 16.56 5.58 -0.27
C ASN A 124 15.16 6.16 0.00
N ALA A 125 14.12 5.67 -0.68
CA ALA A 125 12.78 6.20 -0.47
C ALA A 125 12.24 5.81 0.91
N LEU A 126 11.95 6.82 1.75
CA LEU A 126 11.39 6.61 3.09
C LEU A 126 10.07 5.82 3.06
N ALA A 127 9.23 6.04 2.05
CA ALA A 127 7.98 5.30 1.86
C ALA A 127 8.19 3.80 1.56
N ASN A 128 9.40 3.42 1.13
CA ASN A 128 9.75 2.03 0.87
C ASN A 128 10.19 1.28 2.13
N PHE A 129 10.37 1.96 3.27
CA PHE A 129 10.83 1.31 4.49
C PHE A 129 9.70 1.04 5.49
N ASP A 130 9.79 -0.11 6.14
CA ASP A 130 8.93 -0.50 7.25
C ASP A 130 9.70 -1.34 8.28
N LEU A 131 9.05 -1.77 9.37
CA LEU A 131 9.57 -2.79 10.27
C LEU A 131 8.78 -4.06 10.05
N LEU A 132 9.50 -5.16 9.92
CA LEU A 132 8.93 -6.50 9.83
C LEU A 132 9.51 -7.35 10.96
N PRO A 133 8.75 -8.26 11.59
CA PRO A 133 9.33 -9.22 12.51
C PRO A 133 10.50 -9.95 11.85
N TRP A 134 11.58 -10.20 12.59
CA TRP A 134 12.74 -10.90 12.04
C TRP A 134 12.39 -12.35 11.63
N ALA A 135 11.58 -13.01 12.45
CA ALA A 135 11.22 -14.42 12.32
C ALA A 135 9.71 -14.63 12.14
N GLY A 136 9.31 -15.89 11.94
CA GLY A 136 7.91 -16.31 11.83
C GLY A 136 7.37 -16.30 10.40
N ARG A 137 6.07 -16.62 10.26
CA ARG A 137 5.43 -16.81 8.95
C ARG A 137 5.40 -15.53 8.11
N ASN A 138 5.40 -14.37 8.75
CA ASN A 138 5.35 -13.07 8.09
C ASN A 138 6.67 -12.30 8.27
N GLY A 139 7.75 -12.98 8.68
CA GLY A 139 9.01 -12.33 9.02
C GLY A 139 9.97 -12.17 7.85
N GLU A 140 10.97 -11.31 8.05
CA GLU A 140 11.98 -10.93 7.05
C GLU A 140 12.68 -12.13 6.44
N ARG A 141 13.08 -13.11 7.26
CA ARG A 141 13.74 -14.33 6.77
C ARG A 141 12.94 -15.07 5.68
N ARG A 142 11.61 -15.09 5.77
CA ARG A 142 10.76 -15.70 4.72
C ARG A 142 10.62 -14.78 3.53
N LYS A 143 10.55 -13.47 3.76
CA LYS A 143 10.49 -12.47 2.69
C LYS A 143 11.75 -12.54 1.82
N GLU A 144 12.94 -12.60 2.42
CA GLU A 144 14.23 -12.76 1.72
C GLU A 144 14.22 -13.97 0.77
N LEU A 145 13.71 -15.12 1.21
CA LEU A 145 13.60 -16.33 0.38
C LEU A 145 12.66 -16.14 -0.81
N VAL A 146 11.50 -15.51 -0.58
CA VAL A 146 10.54 -15.15 -1.64
C VAL A 146 11.18 -14.19 -2.63
N THR A 147 11.80 -13.12 -2.14
CA THR A 147 12.51 -12.13 -2.93
C THR A 147 13.60 -12.76 -3.78
N ALA A 148 14.41 -13.66 -3.22
CA ALA A 148 15.45 -14.37 -3.95
C ALA A 148 14.87 -15.25 -5.07
N ARG A 149 13.71 -15.91 -4.84
CA ARG A 149 13.07 -16.72 -5.89
C ARG A 149 12.48 -15.87 -7.00
N LEU A 150 11.78 -14.79 -6.65
CA LEU A 150 11.24 -13.83 -7.62
C LEU A 150 12.35 -13.23 -8.48
N LYS A 151 13.46 -12.80 -7.86
CA LYS A 151 14.64 -12.30 -8.57
C LYS A 151 15.16 -13.32 -9.58
N ARG A 152 15.30 -14.59 -9.19
CA ARG A 152 15.76 -15.66 -10.10
C ARG A 152 14.81 -15.81 -11.30
N CYS A 153 13.51 -15.83 -11.07
CA CYS A 153 12.52 -15.95 -12.15
C CYS A 153 12.53 -14.75 -13.10
N VAL A 154 12.71 -13.53 -12.59
CA VAL A 154 12.88 -12.33 -13.41
C VAL A 154 14.14 -12.42 -14.26
N CYS A 155 15.28 -12.78 -13.66
CA CYS A 155 16.56 -12.87 -14.36
C CYS A 155 16.65 -14.05 -15.34
N ALA A 156 15.82 -15.08 -15.16
CA ALA A 156 15.65 -16.17 -16.12
C ALA A 156 14.62 -15.87 -17.22
N GLY A 157 14.00 -14.68 -17.22
CA GLY A 157 12.97 -14.30 -18.20
C GLY A 157 11.65 -15.07 -18.06
N ARG A 158 11.42 -15.74 -16.92
CA ARG A 158 10.21 -16.54 -16.65
C ARG A 158 9.07 -15.74 -16.02
N MET A 159 9.37 -14.53 -15.54
CA MET A 159 8.43 -13.63 -14.89
C MET A 159 8.80 -12.20 -15.22
N SER A 160 7.81 -11.32 -15.43
CA SER A 160 8.09 -9.90 -15.59
C SER A 160 8.51 -9.27 -14.26
N LEU A 161 9.32 -8.21 -14.30
CA LEU A 161 9.67 -7.41 -13.14
C LEU A 161 8.40 -6.89 -12.43
N ALA A 162 7.41 -6.46 -13.21
CA ALA A 162 6.15 -5.95 -12.68
C ALA A 162 5.36 -7.02 -11.90
N ASP A 163 5.31 -8.26 -12.38
CA ASP A 163 4.65 -9.36 -11.69
C ASP A 163 5.38 -9.71 -10.38
N ALA A 164 6.72 -9.70 -10.40
CA ALA A 164 7.52 -9.92 -9.20
C ALA A 164 7.31 -8.81 -8.15
N GLN A 165 7.22 -7.55 -8.58
CA GLN A 165 6.92 -6.41 -7.73
C GLN A 165 5.50 -6.50 -7.14
N ALA A 166 4.51 -6.86 -7.96
CA ALA A 166 3.14 -7.07 -7.49
C ALA A 166 3.05 -8.22 -6.48
N ALA A 167 3.77 -9.32 -6.72
CA ALA A 167 3.81 -10.46 -5.81
C ALA A 167 4.40 -10.11 -4.43
N ILE A 168 5.49 -9.31 -4.38
CA ILE A 168 6.14 -8.96 -3.12
C ILE A 168 5.43 -7.84 -2.35
N VAL A 169 4.79 -6.89 -3.04
CA VAL A 169 4.00 -5.81 -2.42
C VAL A 169 2.63 -6.31 -1.96
N GLY A 170 2.07 -7.29 -2.66
CA GLY A 170 0.84 -7.96 -2.30
C GLY A 170 0.99 -8.88 -1.08
N ASN A 171 0.06 -9.82 -0.95
CA ASN A 171 0.09 -10.80 0.13
C ASN A 171 1.09 -11.92 -0.16
N TRP A 172 2.38 -11.62 -0.09
CA TRP A 172 3.46 -12.59 -0.32
C TRP A 172 3.46 -13.71 0.73
N THR A 173 2.95 -13.45 1.94
CA THR A 173 2.94 -14.44 3.03
C THR A 173 1.96 -15.58 2.75
N SER A 174 0.80 -15.28 2.16
CA SER A 174 -0.16 -16.31 1.73
C SER A 174 0.35 -17.11 0.53
N GLN A 175 1.11 -16.46 -0.35
CA GLN A 175 1.66 -17.06 -1.57
C GLN A 175 3.02 -17.72 -1.39
N TYR A 176 3.63 -17.63 -0.19
CA TYR A 176 4.98 -18.11 0.07
C TYR A 176 5.22 -19.52 -0.47
N GLY A 177 4.29 -20.46 -0.20
CA GLY A 177 4.45 -21.85 -0.62
C GLY A 177 4.41 -22.05 -2.13
N GLN A 178 3.65 -21.21 -2.85
CA GLN A 178 3.59 -21.24 -4.31
C GLN A 178 4.86 -20.61 -4.90
N ILE A 179 5.24 -19.42 -4.43
CA ILE A 179 6.44 -18.73 -4.89
C ILE A 179 7.69 -19.58 -4.62
N ALA A 180 7.83 -20.15 -3.42
CA ALA A 180 8.99 -20.97 -3.06
C ALA A 180 9.18 -22.21 -3.95
N ARG A 181 8.10 -22.74 -4.54
CA ARG A 181 8.12 -23.92 -5.42
C ARG A 181 8.09 -23.60 -6.92
N MET A 182 7.80 -22.36 -7.28
CA MET A 182 7.73 -21.90 -8.67
C MET A 182 9.00 -22.29 -9.42
N SER A 183 8.95 -22.92 -10.59
CA SER A 183 10.15 -23.19 -11.40
C SER A 183 10.61 -21.94 -12.15
N CYS A 184 11.92 -21.69 -12.16
CA CYS A 184 12.55 -20.57 -12.86
C CYS A 184 13.59 -21.07 -13.89
N ASP A 185 13.62 -22.36 -14.19
CA ASP A 185 14.71 -22.95 -14.98
C ASP A 185 14.56 -22.56 -16.46
N GLY A 186 15.67 -22.11 -17.03
CA GLY A 186 15.78 -21.70 -18.42
C GLY A 186 15.92 -22.90 -19.35
N GLY A 187 14.84 -23.62 -19.64
CA GLY A 187 14.73 -24.34 -20.90
C GLY A 187 14.80 -23.35 -22.07
N ALA A 188 16.01 -23.13 -22.57
CA ALA A 188 16.22 -23.04 -24.01
C ALA A 188 15.75 -24.39 -24.57
N THR A 189 14.87 -24.34 -25.56
CA THR A 189 14.49 -25.51 -26.33
C THR A 189 15.73 -25.98 -27.10
N ASP A 190 16.52 -26.88 -26.54
CA ASP A 190 17.32 -27.82 -27.33
C ASP A 190 16.34 -28.84 -27.92
N THR A 191 15.62 -28.43 -28.97
CA THR A 191 14.87 -29.34 -29.83
C THR A 191 14.80 -28.72 -31.22
N ASP A 192 15.96 -28.59 -31.83
CA ASP A 192 16.11 -28.46 -33.27
C ASP A 192 17.43 -29.13 -33.66
N THR A 193 17.43 -30.47 -33.70
CA THR A 193 18.19 -31.19 -34.73
C THR A 193 17.40 -32.43 -35.10
N ALA A 194 16.64 -32.25 -36.17
CA ALA A 194 16.07 -33.21 -37.09
C ALA A 194 16.58 -34.66 -37.00
N GLY A 195 15.62 -35.58 -36.98
CA GLY A 195 15.77 -36.79 -37.78
C GLY A 195 15.83 -36.40 -39.27
N ARG A 196 16.88 -36.84 -39.95
CA ARG A 196 16.86 -37.15 -41.38
C ARG A 196 17.80 -38.32 -41.63
N ASP A 197 17.15 -39.39 -42.03
CA ASP A 197 17.60 -40.56 -42.78
C ASP A 197 18.96 -40.42 -43.48
N ASP A 198 19.81 -41.45 -43.34
CA ASP A 198 20.67 -41.93 -44.42
C ASP A 198 20.80 -43.46 -44.29
N ASP A 199 19.98 -44.15 -45.08
CA ASP A 199 20.26 -45.49 -45.61
C ASP A 199 21.37 -45.37 -46.66
N GLY A 200 22.42 -46.20 -46.58
CA GLY A 200 23.23 -46.45 -47.78
C GLY A 200 24.64 -47.01 -47.59
N SER A 201 24.74 -48.32 -47.85
CA SER A 201 25.91 -49.16 -48.20
C SER A 201 26.74 -49.76 -47.08
#